data_AF-A0A7Y3BWC1-F1
#
_entry.id   AF-A0A7Y3BWC1-F1
#
_cell.length_a   1.000
_cell.length_b   1.000
_cell.length_c   1.000
_cell.angle_alpha   90.00
_cell.angle_beta   90.00
_cell.angle_gamma   90.00
#
_symmetry.space_group_name_H-M   'P 1'
#
loop_
_entity.id
_entity.type
_entity.pdbx_description
1 polymer ?
#
loop_
_entity_poly.entity_id
_entity_poly.type
_entity_poly.pdbx_seq_one_letter_code
_entity_poly.pdbx_strand_id
1 'polypeptide(L)'
;MRAVAQRVSEASVTVGGNVIASVGAGLVILIGIAPDDTERDAELLAAKLSTLRIFADGDDQMNLDVASIGGSVLAISQFTLMA
;
A
#
# COMPACT_ATOMS: atom_id res chain seq x y z
N MET A 1 2.02 -3.51 14.16
CA MET A 1 1.30 -3.05 12.96
C MET A 1 1.65 -3.99 11.83
N ARG A 2 0.67 -4.45 11.06
CA ARG A 2 0.91 -5.29 9.88
C ARG A 2 0.32 -4.62 8.65
N ALA A 3 0.92 -4.90 7.50
CA ALA A 3 0.34 -4.55 6.22
C ALA A 3 0.41 -5.72 5.24
N VAL A 4 -0.57 -5.76 4.35
CA VAL A 4 -0.50 -6.52 3.10
C VAL A 4 -0.39 -5.50 1.97
N ALA A 5 0.75 -5.51 1.27
CA ALA A 5 1.00 -4.66 0.12
C ALA A 5 0.68 -5.43 -1.17
N GLN A 6 -0.12 -4.82 -2.04
CA GLN A 6 -0.50 -5.39 -3.33
C GLN A 6 -0.07 -4.43 -4.43
N ARG A 7 0.74 -4.90 -5.37
CA ARG A 7 1.01 -4.19 -6.61
C ARG A 7 -0.22 -4.23 -7.49
N VAL A 8 -0.68 -3.06 -7.94
CA VAL A 8 -1.88 -2.92 -8.77
C VAL A 8 -1.60 -2.11 -10.02
N SER A 9 -2.29 -2.44 -11.12
CA SER A 9 -2.40 -1.57 -12.29
C SER A 9 -3.47 -0.48 -12.09
N GLU A 10 -4.48 -0.77 -11.27
CA GLU A 10 -5.53 0.14 -10.82
C GLU A 10 -6.22 -0.45 -9.58
N ALA A 11 -6.81 0.41 -8.74
CA ALA A 11 -7.67 -0.02 -7.64
C ALA A 11 -8.64 1.10 -7.22
N SER A 12 -9.75 0.72 -6.58
CA SER A 12 -10.71 1.68 -6.02
C SER A 12 -11.41 1.16 -4.78
N VAL A 13 -11.93 2.09 -3.97
CA VAL A 13 -12.84 1.81 -2.85
C VAL A 13 -14.22 2.36 -3.19
N THR A 14 -15.23 1.52 -3.02
CA THR A 14 -16.64 1.87 -3.25
C THR A 14 -17.44 1.72 -1.96
N VAL A 15 -18.26 2.72 -1.63
CA VAL A 15 -19.21 2.69 -0.50
C VAL A 15 -20.59 3.03 -1.02
N GLY A 16 -21.56 2.13 -0.82
CA GLY A 16 -22.93 2.31 -1.30
C GLY A 16 -23.05 2.49 -2.82
N GLY A 17 -22.13 1.90 -3.59
CA GLY A 17 -22.08 2.03 -5.06
C GLY A 17 -21.31 3.24 -5.58
N ASN A 18 -20.85 4.15 -4.72
CA ASN A 18 -20.06 5.32 -5.11
C ASN A 18 -18.58 5.10 -4.87
N VAL A 19 -17.74 5.37 -5.88
CA VAL A 19 -16.28 5.36 -5.74
C VAL A 19 -15.85 6.56 -4.89
N ILE A 20 -15.26 6.30 -3.73
CA ILE A 20 -14.79 7.34 -2.80
C ILE A 20 -13.28 7.60 -2.91
N ALA A 21 -12.53 6.63 -3.46
CA ALA A 21 -11.10 6.73 -3.69
C ALA A 21 -10.70 5.78 -4.81
N SER A 22 -9.71 6.18 -5.61
CA SER A 22 -9.12 5.32 -6.64
C SER A 22 -7.67 5.70 -6.89
N VAL A 23 -6.91 4.74 -7.42
CA VAL A 23 -5.52 4.92 -7.85
C VAL A 23 -5.31 4.18 -9.17
N GLY A 24 -4.41 4.71 -10.00
CA GLY A 24 -3.87 3.97 -11.15
C GLY A 24 -2.77 3.00 -10.71
N ALA A 25 -1.72 2.88 -11.52
CA ALA A 25 -0.58 2.02 -11.19
C ALA A 25 0.04 2.43 -9.84
N GLY A 26 0.29 1.43 -8.99
CA GLY A 26 0.84 1.69 -7.66
C GLY A 26 0.55 0.57 -6.67
N LEU A 27 0.21 0.96 -5.43
CA LEU A 27 0.01 0.04 -4.32
C LEU A 27 -1.38 0.17 -3.69
N VAL A 28 -2.00 -0.96 -3.40
CA VAL A 28 -3.03 -1.06 -2.36
C VAL A 28 -2.37 -1.59 -1.10
N ILE A 29 -2.53 -0.87 0.00
CA ILE A 29 -2.03 -1.26 1.32
C ILE A 29 -3.21 -1.52 2.24
N LEU A 30 -3.39 -2.77 2.65
CA LEU A 30 -4.31 -3.13 3.73
C LEU A 30 -3.56 -3.04 5.05
N ILE A 31 -4.00 -2.19 5.97
CA ILE A 31 -3.28 -1.88 7.21
C ILE A 31 -4.06 -2.42 8.42
N GLY A 32 -3.41 -3.27 9.21
CA GLY A 32 -3.92 -3.71 10.51
C GLY A 32 -3.12 -3.05 11.64
N ILE A 33 -3.84 -2.51 12.61
CA ILE A 33 -3.29 -1.81 13.78
C ILE A 33 -3.69 -2.60 15.04
N ALA A 34 -2.71 -2.96 15.86
CA ALA A 34 -2.88 -3.61 17.16
C ALA A 34 -2.97 -2.57 18.29
N PRO A 35 -3.53 -2.92 19.47
CA PRO A 35 -3.67 -1.96 20.58
C PRO A 35 -2.36 -1.37 21.12
N ASP A 36 -1.25 -2.09 20.97
CA ASP A 36 0.09 -1.71 21.43
C ASP A 36 0.92 -1.00 20.35
N ASP A 37 0.37 -0.81 19.15
CA ASP A 37 1.05 -0.09 18.08
C ASP A 37 1.18 1.41 18.36
N THR A 38 2.33 1.93 17.97
CA THR A 38 2.71 3.32 18.18
C THR A 38 2.85 4.08 16.86
N GLU A 39 2.94 5.40 16.94
CA GLU A 39 3.26 6.25 15.79
C GLU A 39 4.62 5.87 15.16
N ARG A 40 5.58 5.45 16.00
CA ARG A 40 6.87 4.93 15.54
C ARG A 40 6.73 3.71 14.63
N ASP A 41 5.79 2.81 14.95
CA ASP A 41 5.51 1.63 14.12
C ASP A 41 4.92 2.02 12.77
N ALA A 42 4.05 3.04 12.77
CA ALA A 42 3.47 3.60 11.55
C ALA A 42 4.56 4.22 10.65
N GLU A 43 5.45 5.04 11.21
CA GLU A 43 6.58 5.64 10.47
C GLU A 43 7.48 4.56 9.86
N LEU A 44 7.84 3.54 10.64
CA LEU A 44 8.70 2.45 10.18
C LEU A 44 8.02 1.63 9.07
N LEU A 45 6.72 1.36 9.19
CA LEU A 45 5.96 0.66 8.18
C LEU A 45 5.84 1.49 6.90
N ALA A 46 5.51 2.78 7.02
CA ALA A 46 5.40 3.69 5.89
C ALA A 46 6.73 3.80 5.13
N ALA A 47 7.86 3.96 5.83
CA ALA A 47 9.18 4.02 5.22
C ALA A 47 9.55 2.72 4.49
N LYS A 48 9.20 1.56 5.06
CA LYS A 48 9.41 0.25 4.42
C LYS A 48 8.56 0.11 3.15
N LEU A 49 7.29 0.51 3.19
CA LEU A 49 6.37 0.39 2.06
C LEU A 49 6.71 1.36 0.92
N SER A 50 7.10 2.60 1.24
CA SER A 50 7.44 3.61 0.23
C SER A 50 8.71 3.28 -0.54
N THR A 51 9.61 2.48 0.04
CA THR A 51 10.89 2.06 -0.56
C THR A 51 10.87 0.60 -1.03
N LEU A 52 9.72 -0.07 -0.99
CA LEU A 52 9.59 -1.47 -1.36
C LEU A 52 9.76 -1.64 -2.88
N ARG A 53 10.86 -2.29 -3.29
CA ARG A 53 11.21 -2.53 -4.69
C ARG A 53 10.47 -3.72 -5.28
N ILE A 54 9.21 -3.48 -5.67
CA ILE A 54 8.33 -4.50 -6.25
C ILE A 54 7.76 -4.09 -7.61
N PHE A 55 8.30 -3.05 -8.24
CA PHE A 55 7.94 -2.65 -9.60
C PHE A 55 9.06 -2.98 -10.57
N ALA A 56 8.67 -3.35 -11.80
CA ALA A 56 9.59 -3.68 -12.87
C ALA A 56 10.31 -2.43 -13.38
N ASP A 57 11.60 -2.55 -13.68
CA ASP A 57 12.38 -1.56 -14.43
C ASP A 57 12.30 -1.81 -15.95
N GLY A 58 13.17 -1.15 -16.72
CA GLY A 58 13.24 -1.31 -18.18
C GLY A 58 13.66 -2.71 -18.65
N ASP A 59 14.23 -3.53 -17.76
CA ASP A 59 14.67 -4.90 -18.04
C ASP A 59 13.72 -5.96 -17.44
N ASP A 60 12.51 -5.53 -17.05
CA ASP A 60 11.47 -6.34 -16.38
C ASP A 60 11.89 -6.91 -15.01
N GLN A 61 12.92 -6.30 -14.39
CA GLN A 61 13.43 -6.72 -13.08
C GLN A 61 12.79 -5.90 -11.96
N MET A 62 12.50 -6.56 -10.83
CA MET A 62 11.82 -5.96 -9.68
C MET A 62 12.76 -5.05 -8.86
N ASN A 63 13.03 -3.86 -9.39
CA ASN A 63 14.04 -2.93 -8.84
C ASN A 63 13.50 -1.57 -8.45
N LEU A 64 12.28 -1.22 -8.86
CA LEU A 64 11.71 0.10 -8.62
C LEU A 64 10.73 0.08 -7.45
N ASP A 65 10.74 1.15 -6.68
CA ASP A 65 9.70 1.43 -5.67
C ASP A 65 8.53 2.22 -6.27
N VAL A 66 7.49 2.44 -5.48
CA VAL A 66 6.28 3.13 -5.95
C VAL A 66 6.55 4.58 -6.36
N ALA A 67 7.50 5.26 -5.72
CA ALA A 67 7.87 6.63 -6.06
C ALA A 67 8.62 6.68 -7.40
N SER A 68 9.51 5.72 -7.65
CA SER A 68 10.31 5.63 -8.87
C SER A 68 9.47 5.45 -10.13
N ILE A 69 8.31 4.81 -10.02
CA ILE A 69 7.36 4.67 -11.14
C ILE A 69 6.32 5.80 -11.20
N GLY A 70 6.39 6.80 -10.31
CA GLY A 70 5.36 7.84 -10.19
C GLY A 70 3.99 7.28 -9.77
N GLY A 71 3.99 6.13 -9.10
CA GLY A 71 2.79 5.41 -8.71
C GLY A 71 2.07 6.04 -7.53
N SER A 72 0.81 5.64 -7.34
CA SER A 72 -0.03 6.12 -6.24
C SER A 72 -0.25 5.03 -5.18
N VAL A 73 -0.67 5.44 -3.98
CA VAL A 73 -0.94 4.51 -2.88
C VAL A 73 -2.38 4.67 -2.41
N LEU A 74 -3.09 3.55 -2.29
CA LEU A 74 -4.41 3.46 -1.69
C LEU A 74 -4.32 2.65 -0.39
N ALA A 75 -4.35 3.36 0.74
CA ALA A 75 -4.28 2.77 2.07
C ALA A 75 -5.68 2.54 2.65
N ILE A 76 -5.96 1.33 3.13
CA ILE A 76 -7.28 0.90 3.61
C ILE A 76 -7.11 0.23 4.98
N SER A 77 -7.92 0.64 5.95
CA SER A 77 -7.96 -0.01 7.27
C SER A 77 -8.52 -1.43 7.16
N GLN A 78 -7.79 -2.41 7.69
CA GLN A 78 -8.12 -3.84 7.62
C GLN A 78 -7.83 -4.55 8.96
N PHE A 79 -8.79 -4.49 9.89
CA PHE A 79 -8.64 -5.06 11.23
C PHE A 79 -8.40 -6.58 11.23
N THR A 80 -8.88 -7.32 10.22
CA THR A 80 -8.75 -8.78 10.15
C THR A 80 -7.31 -9.26 9.99
N LEU A 81 -6.35 -8.38 9.71
CA LEU A 81 -4.92 -8.73 9.71
C LEU A 81 -4.36 -8.99 11.12
N MET A 82 -5.10 -8.59 12.16
CA MET A 82 -4.78 -8.79 13.58
C MET A 82 -5.47 -10.02 14.19
N ALA A 83 -6.03 -10.90 13.35
CA ALA A 83 -6.63 -12.17 13.79
C ALA A 83 -5.59 -13.17 14.31
#